data_AF-A0A5C4LEB2-F1
#
_entry.id   AF-A0A5C4LEB2-F1
#
_cell.length_a   1.000
_cell.length_b   1.000
_cell.length_c   1.000
_cell.angle_alpha   90.00
_cell.angle_beta   90.00
_cell.angle_gamma   90.00
#
_symmetry.space_group_name_H-M   'P 1'
#
loop_
_entity.id
_entity.type
_entity.pdbx_description
1 polymer ?
#
loop_
_entity_poly.entity_id
_entity_poly.type
_entity_poly.pdbx_seq_one_letter_code
_entity_poly.pdbx_strand_id
1 'polypeptide(L)'
;MLIVCPACASEYTLDPDKIGSAGRTVRCAACREPWFVSAPAAEPAPMLSPPGEAVFSASEAPAAPPRRATPRGAKARGPAPPRRRRLVAAAAGLAACGALVAALLPAGRAGLVRAVPATARLYAAIGLPVNLRGLAFRDVAAYSVPDASGTGRLVVEGNVVSASKDAVPVPRLSLELRDEHGQTVYRWTAEAPRDRLEPEESARFRAELPEAPAKGREVLVRFAAVDSGDSAVSLRAPMNAHDRDR
;
A
#
# COMPACT_ATOMS: atom_id res chain seq x y z
N MET A 1 13.92 -0.45 -23.00
CA MET A 1 13.64 -1.31 -21.83
C MET A 1 12.67 -0.62 -20.88
N LEU A 2 11.83 -1.39 -20.19
CA LEU A 2 10.93 -0.90 -19.13
C LEU A 2 11.67 -0.93 -17.79
N ILE A 3 11.60 0.17 -17.03
CA ILE A 3 12.11 0.25 -15.67
C ILE A 3 11.00 0.71 -14.72
N VAL A 4 11.03 0.23 -13.48
CA VAL A 4 10.00 0.53 -12.47
C VAL A 4 10.64 1.21 -11.28
N CYS A 5 10.08 2.34 -10.84
CA CYS A 5 10.58 3.02 -9.65
C CYS A 5 10.28 2.19 -8.38
N PRO A 6 11.29 1.90 -7.53
CA PRO A 6 11.08 1.10 -6.32
C PRO A 6 10.25 1.81 -5.24
N ALA A 7 10.19 3.15 -5.27
CA ALA A 7 9.48 3.94 -4.26
C ALA A 7 7.99 4.16 -4.57
N CYS A 8 7.60 4.30 -5.84
CA CYS A 8 6.23 4.64 -6.22
C CYS A 8 5.62 3.76 -7.32
N ALA A 9 6.34 2.74 -7.79
CA ALA A 9 5.91 1.81 -8.84
C ALA A 9 5.52 2.49 -10.17
N SER A 10 6.02 3.70 -10.44
CA SER A 10 5.85 4.33 -11.77
C SER A 10 6.71 3.63 -12.80
N GLU A 11 6.11 3.31 -13.95
CA GLU A 11 6.75 2.64 -15.08
C GLU A 11 7.28 3.65 -16.09
N TYR A 12 8.51 3.43 -16.57
CA TYR A 12 9.15 4.28 -17.57
C TYR A 12 9.80 3.44 -18.67
N THR A 13 9.55 3.80 -19.92
CA THR A 13 10.24 3.22 -21.08
C THR A 13 11.46 4.06 -21.40
N LEU A 14 12.64 3.47 -21.24
CA LEU A 14 13.92 4.10 -21.58
C LEU A 14 14.60 3.41 -22.75
N ASP A 15 15.30 4.21 -23.55
CA ASP A 15 16.23 3.73 -24.56
C ASP A 15 17.48 3.15 -23.87
N PRO A 16 17.86 1.88 -24.10
CA PRO A 16 19.02 1.27 -23.47
C PRO A 16 20.34 2.01 -23.73
N ASP A 17 20.47 2.68 -24.87
CA ASP A 17 21.66 3.46 -25.21
C ASP A 17 21.89 4.63 -24.26
N LYS A 18 20.84 5.10 -23.56
CA LYS A 18 20.93 6.18 -22.57
C LYS A 18 21.37 5.71 -21.18
N ILE A 19 21.31 4.41 -20.89
CA ILE A 19 21.78 3.84 -19.61
C ILE A 19 23.26 3.47 -19.73
N GLY A 20 23.72 3.04 -20.92
CA GLY A 20 25.09 2.61 -21.14
C GLY A 20 25.38 1.24 -20.54
N SER A 21 26.53 0.67 -20.90
CA SER A 21 26.91 -0.71 -20.53
C SER A 21 27.19 -0.93 -19.05
N ALA A 22 27.54 0.13 -18.31
CA ALA A 22 27.84 0.05 -16.88
C ALA A 22 26.60 0.19 -15.97
N GLY A 23 25.41 0.45 -16.53
CA GLY A 23 24.26 0.90 -15.75
C GLY A 23 24.34 2.39 -15.38
N ARG A 24 23.21 2.98 -14.96
CA ARG A 24 23.12 4.41 -14.62
C ARG A 24 22.17 4.67 -13.47
N THR A 25 22.53 5.63 -12.62
CA THR A 25 21.60 6.19 -11.63
C THR A 25 20.58 7.09 -12.31
N VAL A 26 19.30 6.77 -12.15
CA VAL A 26 18.16 7.52 -12.67
C VAL A 26 17.35 8.09 -11.52
N ARG A 27 16.57 9.15 -11.77
CA ARG A 27 15.69 9.77 -10.79
C ARG A 27 14.25 9.72 -11.26
N CYS A 28 13.33 9.38 -10.35
CA CYS A 28 11.92 9.25 -10.65
C CYS A 28 11.33 10.62 -11.01
N ALA A 29 10.58 10.74 -12.11
CA ALA A 29 9.88 11.97 -12.44
C ALA A 29 8.66 12.22 -11.52
N ALA A 30 8.07 11.16 -10.96
CA ALA A 30 6.90 11.25 -10.09
C ALA A 30 7.26 11.53 -8.61
N CYS A 31 8.12 10.70 -8.00
CA CYS A 31 8.45 10.82 -6.57
C CYS A 31 9.85 11.39 -6.29
N ARG A 32 10.68 11.62 -7.31
CA ARG A 32 12.04 12.16 -7.21
C ARG A 32 13.08 11.26 -6.50
N GLU A 33 12.74 10.00 -6.23
CA GLU A 33 13.69 9.01 -5.69
C GLU A 33 14.79 8.68 -6.72
N PRO A 34 16.08 8.76 -6.35
CA PRO A 34 17.19 8.27 -7.17
C PRO A 34 17.45 6.78 -6.94
N TRP A 35 17.57 5.99 -8.01
CA TRP A 35 17.98 4.58 -7.92
C TRP A 35 18.84 4.16 -9.11
N PHE A 36 19.57 3.07 -8.95
CA PHE A 36 20.46 2.54 -9.98
C PHE A 36 19.74 1.53 -10.87
N VAL A 37 19.93 1.64 -12.19
CA VAL A 37 19.45 0.67 -13.19
C VAL A 37 20.65 0.04 -13.87
N SER A 38 20.75 -1.28 -13.79
CA SER A 38 21.77 -2.06 -14.50
C SER A 38 21.50 -2.09 -16.01
N ALA A 39 22.55 -2.21 -16.80
CA ALA A 39 22.41 -2.43 -18.23
C ALA A 39 21.64 -3.74 -18.49
N PRO A 40 20.76 -3.80 -19.51
CA PRO A 40 20.18 -5.06 -19.93
C PRO A 40 21.33 -5.95 -20.37
N ALA A 41 21.41 -7.16 -19.80
CA ALA A 41 22.43 -8.12 -20.14
C ALA A 41 22.41 -8.37 -21.64
N ALA A 42 23.51 -8.06 -22.33
CA ALA A 42 23.69 -8.44 -23.71
C ALA A 42 23.77 -9.97 -23.75
N GLU A 43 22.71 -10.61 -24.23
CA GLU A 43 22.77 -12.03 -24.55
C GLU A 43 23.85 -12.25 -25.63
N PRO A 44 24.69 -13.30 -25.50
CA PRO A 44 25.69 -13.62 -26.50
C PRO A 44 25.00 -13.95 -27.83
N ALA A 45 25.45 -13.30 -28.89
CA ALA A 45 24.94 -13.47 -30.25
C ALA A 45 24.99 -14.95 -30.68
N PRO A 46 23.86 -15.56 -31.10
CA PRO A 46 23.93 -16.81 -31.83
C PRO A 46 24.43 -16.53 -33.25
N MET A 47 25.47 -17.28 -33.61
CA MET A 47 26.15 -17.26 -34.90
C MET A 47 25.22 -17.64 -36.06
N LEU A 48 25.54 -17.07 -37.21
CA LEU A 48 24.89 -17.17 -38.52
C LEU A 48 24.74 -18.60 -39.07
N SER A 49 23.61 -18.88 -39.73
CA SER A 49 23.51 -19.44 -41.11
C SER A 49 22.06 -19.43 -41.66
N PRO A 50 21.86 -19.43 -43.00
CA PRO A 50 20.82 -18.66 -43.73
C PRO A 50 19.82 -19.55 -44.54
N PRO A 51 19.18 -19.06 -45.64
CA PRO A 51 17.87 -18.38 -45.68
C PRO A 51 16.78 -19.22 -46.39
N GLY A 52 15.50 -18.95 -46.12
CA GLY A 52 14.40 -19.61 -46.83
C GLY A 52 13.06 -18.88 -46.71
N GLU A 53 12.61 -18.35 -47.84
CA GLU A 53 11.25 -17.94 -48.21
C GLU A 53 10.64 -16.65 -47.64
N ALA A 54 10.58 -15.68 -48.56
CA ALA A 54 9.78 -14.48 -48.53
C ALA A 54 8.30 -14.80 -48.77
N VAL A 55 7.38 -14.07 -48.11
CA VAL A 55 6.21 -13.52 -48.82
C VAL A 55 5.85 -12.15 -48.24
N PHE A 56 5.71 -11.21 -49.17
CA PHE A 56 5.31 -9.82 -49.04
C PHE A 56 3.98 -9.60 -48.31
N SER A 57 3.88 -8.50 -47.57
CA SER A 57 2.72 -7.59 -47.63
C SER A 57 3.10 -6.21 -47.11
N ALA A 58 3.59 -5.39 -48.04
CA ALA A 58 3.54 -3.94 -47.96
C ALA A 58 2.25 -3.48 -48.65
N SER A 59 1.39 -2.77 -47.93
CA SER A 59 0.27 -1.99 -48.45
C SER A 59 -0.33 -1.20 -47.30
N GLU A 60 -0.60 0.09 -47.33
CA GLU A 60 -0.21 1.21 -48.19
C GLU A 60 -0.65 2.42 -47.36
N ALA A 61 0.26 3.36 -47.11
CA ALA A 61 -0.05 4.61 -46.42
C ALA A 61 -0.69 5.60 -47.40
N PRO A 62 -1.86 6.21 -47.11
CA PRO A 62 -2.37 7.26 -47.97
C PRO A 62 -1.60 8.56 -47.72
N ALA A 63 -0.93 9.02 -48.78
CA ALA A 63 -0.19 10.27 -48.86
C ALA A 63 -1.07 11.50 -48.60
N ALA A 64 -0.52 12.44 -47.83
CA ALA A 64 -1.09 13.76 -47.58
C ALA A 64 -0.88 14.70 -48.78
N PRO A 65 -1.87 15.53 -49.18
CA PRO A 65 -1.67 16.57 -50.18
C PRO A 65 -1.00 17.84 -49.61
N PRO A 66 -0.34 18.66 -50.46
CA PRO A 66 0.60 19.70 -50.04
C PRO A 66 -0.05 20.96 -49.49
N ARG A 67 0.67 21.56 -48.54
CA ARG A 67 0.40 22.85 -47.87
C ARG A 67 0.26 23.99 -48.88
N ARG A 68 -0.86 24.71 -48.85
CA ARG A 68 -0.96 26.09 -49.33
C ARG A 68 -0.71 27.06 -48.18
N ALA A 69 0.26 27.93 -48.37
CA ALA A 69 0.48 29.10 -47.54
C ALA A 69 -0.48 30.22 -47.96
N THR A 70 -1.23 30.75 -47.01
CA THR A 70 -1.95 32.04 -47.10
C THR A 70 -1.83 32.77 -45.75
N PRO A 71 -1.93 34.12 -45.75
CA PRO A 71 -1.07 34.99 -44.96
C PRO A 71 -1.54 35.21 -43.52
N ARG A 72 -0.62 35.75 -42.71
CA ARG A 72 -0.83 36.30 -41.36
C ARG A 72 -2.17 37.02 -41.24
N GLY A 73 -3.07 36.43 -40.45
CA GLY A 73 -4.22 37.12 -39.86
C GLY A 73 -4.04 37.15 -38.35
N ALA A 74 -3.65 38.31 -37.81
CA ALA A 74 -3.70 38.57 -36.38
C ALA A 74 -5.14 38.43 -35.89
N LYS A 75 -5.48 37.34 -35.18
CA LYS A 75 -6.75 37.26 -34.46
C LYS A 75 -6.61 37.97 -33.12
N ALA A 76 -7.33 39.09 -33.07
CA ALA A 76 -7.53 39.96 -31.94
C ALA A 76 -7.83 39.18 -30.66
N ARG A 77 -7.16 39.61 -29.59
CA ARG A 77 -7.42 39.20 -28.21
C ARG A 77 -8.86 39.59 -27.87
N GLY A 78 -9.75 38.61 -27.74
CA GLY A 78 -11.13 38.85 -27.31
C GLY A 78 -11.16 39.55 -25.95
N PRO A 79 -12.17 40.39 -25.67
CA PRO A 79 -12.24 41.13 -24.41
C PRO A 79 -12.37 40.15 -23.24
N ALA A 80 -11.52 40.30 -22.23
CA ALA A 80 -11.57 39.50 -21.02
C ALA A 80 -12.94 39.69 -20.34
N PRO A 81 -13.64 38.60 -19.94
CA PRO A 81 -14.94 38.73 -19.30
C PRO A 81 -14.81 39.49 -17.96
N PRO A 82 -15.82 40.32 -17.60
CA PRO A 82 -15.75 41.20 -16.44
C PRO A 82 -15.51 40.41 -15.15
N ARG A 83 -14.61 40.91 -14.29
CA ARG A 83 -14.12 40.24 -13.06
C ARG A 83 -15.25 39.71 -12.16
N ARG A 84 -16.43 40.35 -12.15
CA ARG A 84 -17.63 39.89 -11.41
C ARG A 84 -18.16 38.53 -11.89
N ARG A 85 -18.13 38.23 -13.20
CA ARG A 85 -18.55 36.92 -13.74
C ARG A 85 -17.57 35.80 -13.38
N ARG A 86 -16.27 36.12 -13.26
CA ARG A 86 -15.25 35.18 -12.78
C ARG A 86 -15.41 34.87 -11.28
N LEU A 87 -15.76 35.87 -10.47
CA LEU A 87 -16.02 35.69 -9.04
C LEU A 87 -17.32 34.89 -8.79
N VAL A 88 -18.38 35.14 -9.57
CA VAL A 88 -19.63 34.35 -9.48
C VAL A 88 -19.41 32.92 -9.95
N ALA A 89 -18.65 32.69 -11.03
CA ALA A 89 -18.30 31.34 -11.47
C ALA A 89 -17.40 30.61 -10.47
N ALA A 90 -16.46 31.31 -9.83
CA ALA A 90 -15.62 30.75 -8.77
C ALA A 90 -16.43 30.42 -7.51
N ALA A 91 -17.36 31.30 -7.10
CA ALA A 91 -18.26 31.07 -5.97
C ALA A 91 -19.22 29.90 -6.25
N ALA A 92 -19.74 29.78 -7.47
CA ALA A 92 -20.57 28.65 -7.89
C ALA A 92 -19.75 27.34 -7.91
N GLY A 93 -18.49 27.39 -8.34
CA GLY A 93 -17.58 26.24 -8.28
C GLY A 93 -17.28 25.79 -6.84
N LEU A 94 -17.01 26.73 -5.93
CA LEU A 94 -16.82 26.43 -4.51
C LEU A 94 -18.09 25.89 -3.85
N ALA A 95 -19.26 26.44 -4.19
CA ALA A 95 -20.54 25.95 -3.71
C ALA A 95 -20.84 24.54 -4.23
N ALA A 96 -20.52 24.24 -5.48
CA ALA A 96 -20.67 22.89 -6.05
C ALA A 96 -19.70 21.89 -5.40
N CYS A 97 -18.44 22.26 -5.17
CA CYS A 97 -17.50 21.42 -4.41
C CYS A 97 -17.95 21.22 -2.96
N GLY A 98 -18.43 22.27 -2.29
CA GLY A 98 -18.96 22.20 -0.94
C GLY A 98 -20.19 21.30 -0.85
N ALA A 99 -21.10 21.39 -1.82
CA ALA A 99 -22.27 20.51 -1.92
C ALA A 99 -21.89 19.06 -2.22
N LEU A 100 -20.87 18.82 -3.06
CA LEU A 100 -20.37 17.47 -3.34
C LEU A 100 -19.74 16.83 -2.09
N VAL A 101 -18.92 17.60 -1.37
CA VAL A 101 -18.36 17.18 -0.08
C VAL A 101 -19.48 16.92 0.92
N ALA A 102 -20.40 17.87 1.10
CA ALA A 102 -21.54 17.73 2.00
C ALA A 102 -22.48 16.57 1.62
N ALA A 103 -22.60 16.19 0.35
CA ALA A 103 -23.35 15.02 -0.10
C ALA A 103 -22.62 13.69 0.16
N LEU A 104 -21.28 13.72 0.26
CA LEU A 104 -20.44 12.57 0.61
C LEU A 104 -20.32 12.35 2.13
N LEU A 105 -20.73 13.31 2.96
CA LEU A 105 -20.67 13.19 4.42
C LEU A 105 -21.72 12.23 5.04
N PRO A 106 -23.00 12.17 4.59
CA PRO A 106 -24.04 11.36 5.25
C PRO A 106 -24.03 9.88 4.83
N ALA A 107 -23.54 9.56 3.63
CA ALA A 107 -23.45 8.19 3.13
C ALA A 107 -22.15 7.55 3.65
N GLY A 108 -22.27 6.77 4.72
CA GLY A 108 -21.15 6.16 5.44
C GLY A 108 -20.01 5.66 4.54
N ARG A 109 -18.79 6.04 4.92
CA ARG A 109 -17.49 5.80 4.25
C ARG A 109 -17.25 4.37 3.73
N ALA A 110 -18.02 3.38 4.18
CA ALA A 110 -17.97 1.99 3.73
C ALA A 110 -18.52 1.75 2.31
N GLY A 111 -19.48 2.57 1.83
CA GLY A 111 -20.09 2.38 0.51
C GLY A 111 -19.22 2.89 -0.64
N LEU A 112 -18.44 3.95 -0.42
CA LEU A 112 -17.64 4.61 -1.46
C LEU A 112 -16.43 3.75 -1.89
N VAL A 113 -15.90 2.93 -0.97
CA VAL A 113 -14.68 2.13 -1.18
C VAL A 113 -14.93 0.91 -2.08
N ARG A 114 -16.17 0.42 -2.20
CA ARG A 114 -16.49 -0.75 -3.04
C ARG A 114 -16.67 -0.42 -4.53
N ALA A 115 -16.78 0.85 -4.90
CA ALA A 115 -17.06 1.25 -6.28
C ALA A 115 -15.80 1.51 -7.13
N VAL A 116 -14.64 1.84 -6.53
CA VAL A 116 -13.42 2.22 -7.28
C VAL A 116 -12.13 1.70 -6.60
N PRO A 117 -11.81 0.41 -6.72
CA PRO A 117 -10.65 -0.20 -6.04
C PRO A 117 -9.29 0.40 -6.43
N ALA A 118 -9.18 1.04 -7.60
CA ALA A 118 -7.96 1.71 -8.07
C ALA A 118 -7.54 2.93 -7.24
N THR A 119 -8.38 3.45 -6.34
CA THR A 119 -8.07 4.63 -5.49
C THR A 119 -7.51 4.27 -4.11
N ALA A 120 -7.44 2.98 -3.75
CA ALA A 120 -6.96 2.54 -2.43
C ALA A 120 -5.57 3.12 -2.08
N ARG A 121 -4.67 3.27 -3.06
CA ARG A 121 -3.34 3.88 -2.89
C ARG A 121 -3.38 5.38 -2.60
N LEU A 122 -4.38 6.09 -3.13
CA LEU A 122 -4.56 7.53 -2.89
C LEU A 122 -5.19 7.80 -1.51
N TYR A 123 -6.07 6.90 -1.04
CA TYR A 123 -6.63 6.95 0.32
C TYR A 123 -5.59 6.61 1.40
N ALA A 124 -4.66 5.67 1.12
CA ALA A 124 -3.55 5.37 2.02
C ALA A 124 -2.62 6.58 2.23
N ALA A 125 -2.40 7.41 1.19
CA ALA A 125 -1.58 8.63 1.28
C ALA A 125 -2.22 9.75 2.11
N ILE A 126 -3.53 9.69 2.39
CA ILE A 126 -4.28 10.69 3.18
C ILE A 126 -4.56 10.17 4.61
N GLY A 127 -3.98 9.03 5.00
CA GLY A 127 -4.04 8.53 6.38
C GLY A 127 -5.37 7.90 6.78
N LEU A 128 -6.16 7.42 5.80
CA LEU A 128 -7.34 6.58 6.06
C LEU A 128 -7.00 5.11 5.74
N PRO A 129 -6.45 4.34 6.69
CA PRO A 129 -6.27 2.91 6.51
C PRO A 129 -7.66 2.26 6.33
N VAL A 130 -7.91 1.72 5.14
CA VAL A 130 -9.15 0.99 4.89
C VAL A 130 -9.10 -0.32 5.65
N ASN A 131 -9.79 -0.40 6.79
CA ASN A 131 -9.96 -1.65 7.51
C ASN A 131 -10.95 -2.53 6.75
N LEU A 132 -10.44 -3.23 5.74
CA LEU A 132 -11.24 -4.10 4.88
C LEU A 132 -11.85 -5.28 5.65
N ARG A 133 -11.29 -5.62 6.82
CA ARG A 133 -11.76 -6.73 7.66
C ARG A 133 -12.87 -6.31 8.60
N GLY A 134 -13.00 -5.02 8.90
CA GLY A 134 -13.97 -4.53 9.88
C GLY A 134 -13.68 -4.99 11.31
N LEU A 135 -12.45 -5.43 11.60
CA LEU A 135 -12.00 -5.82 12.93
C LEU A 135 -10.73 -5.05 13.27
N ALA A 136 -10.64 -4.54 14.49
CA ALA A 136 -9.45 -3.84 14.97
C ALA A 136 -9.04 -4.37 16.34
N PHE A 137 -7.75 -4.32 16.62
CA PHE A 137 -7.25 -4.57 17.97
C PHE A 137 -7.20 -3.25 18.75
N ARG A 138 -7.59 -3.28 20.03
CA ARG A 138 -7.49 -2.17 20.98
C ARG A 138 -6.88 -2.65 22.29
N ASP A 139 -6.17 -1.74 22.97
CA ASP A 139 -5.63 -1.94 24.31
C ASP A 139 -4.82 -3.24 24.47
N VAL A 140 -4.01 -3.56 23.47
CA VAL A 140 -3.22 -4.79 23.50
C VAL A 140 -1.96 -4.57 24.34
N ALA A 141 -1.77 -5.42 25.33
CA ALA A 141 -0.61 -5.44 26.22
C ALA A 141 0.02 -6.82 26.24
N ALA A 142 1.35 -6.86 26.31
CA ALA A 142 2.12 -8.08 26.50
C ALA A 142 2.97 -7.93 27.75
N TYR A 143 2.89 -8.90 28.67
CA TYR A 143 3.71 -8.93 29.87
C TYR A 143 4.21 -10.35 30.17
N SER A 144 5.39 -10.44 30.76
CA SER A 144 5.99 -11.72 31.17
C SER A 144 5.73 -11.92 32.66
N VAL A 145 5.13 -13.06 33.01
CA VAL A 145 4.91 -13.49 34.39
C VAL A 145 5.98 -14.52 34.73
N PRO A 146 6.90 -14.25 35.66
CA PRO A 146 7.88 -15.24 36.11
C PRO A 146 7.18 -16.47 36.67
N ASP A 147 7.63 -17.65 36.25
CA ASP A 147 7.24 -18.92 36.85
C ASP A 147 8.28 -19.32 37.92
N ALA A 148 7.95 -20.33 38.73
CA ALA A 148 8.89 -20.86 39.73
C ALA A 148 10.18 -21.42 39.11
N SER A 149 10.19 -21.70 37.80
CA SER A 149 11.31 -22.21 37.01
C SER A 149 12.19 -21.13 36.36
N GLY A 150 11.83 -19.85 36.42
CA GLY A 150 12.60 -18.73 35.90
C GLY A 150 12.53 -18.50 34.38
N THR A 151 11.82 -19.35 33.64
CA THR A 151 11.57 -19.22 32.19
C THR A 151 10.46 -18.24 31.87
N GLY A 152 9.51 -18.07 32.80
CA GLY A 152 8.39 -17.15 32.68
C GLY A 152 7.38 -17.55 31.60
N ARG A 153 6.15 -17.07 31.77
CA ARG A 153 5.07 -17.19 30.81
C ARG A 153 4.79 -15.82 30.19
N LEU A 154 4.76 -15.75 28.87
CA LEU A 154 4.38 -14.53 28.18
C LEU A 154 2.86 -14.51 28.02
N VAL A 155 2.21 -13.51 28.61
CA VAL A 155 0.77 -13.29 28.52
C VAL A 155 0.53 -12.09 27.64
N VAL A 156 -0.31 -12.27 26.62
CA VAL A 156 -0.74 -11.23 25.69
C VAL A 156 -2.24 -11.09 25.84
N GLU A 157 -2.70 -9.91 26.20
CA GLU A 157 -4.12 -9.61 26.35
C GLU A 157 -4.49 -8.36 25.56
N GLY A 158 -5.74 -8.30 25.13
CA GLY A 158 -6.27 -7.13 24.43
C GLY A 158 -7.72 -7.31 24.04
N ASN A 159 -8.26 -6.34 23.31
CA ASN A 159 -9.63 -6.34 22.83
C ASN A 159 -9.66 -6.40 21.30
N VAL A 160 -10.50 -7.28 20.76
CA VAL A 160 -10.90 -7.23 19.35
C VAL A 160 -12.22 -6.47 19.28
N VAL A 161 -12.26 -5.39 18.51
CA VAL A 161 -13.47 -4.57 18.30
C VAL A 161 -13.95 -4.68 16.87
N SER A 162 -15.27 -4.75 16.69
CA SER A 162 -15.89 -4.61 15.37
C SER A 162 -15.90 -3.14 14.95
N ALA A 163 -15.22 -2.85 13.84
CA ALA A 163 -15.25 -1.57 13.14
C ALA A 163 -16.23 -1.58 11.94
N SER A 164 -16.96 -2.69 11.75
CA SER A 164 -17.97 -2.84 10.70
C SER A 164 -19.37 -2.47 11.20
N LYS A 165 -20.26 -2.15 10.25
CA LYS A 165 -21.70 -1.97 10.50
C LYS A 165 -22.50 -3.28 10.42
N ASP A 166 -21.84 -4.33 9.95
CA ASP A 166 -22.40 -5.68 9.81
C ASP A 166 -21.69 -6.61 10.80
N ALA A 167 -22.34 -7.73 11.16
CA ALA A 167 -21.73 -8.73 12.03
C ALA A 167 -20.57 -9.46 11.32
N VAL A 168 -19.38 -9.47 11.92
CA VAL A 168 -18.14 -9.98 11.32
C VAL A 168 -17.66 -11.24 12.05
N PRO A 169 -17.36 -12.34 11.34
CA PRO A 169 -16.74 -13.51 11.96
C PRO A 169 -15.31 -13.20 12.39
N VAL A 170 -14.92 -13.59 13.61
CA VAL A 170 -13.56 -13.34 14.13
C VAL A 170 -12.67 -14.54 13.80
N PRO A 171 -11.60 -14.35 13.00
CA PRO A 171 -10.64 -15.42 12.76
C PRO A 171 -9.85 -15.75 14.03
N ARG A 172 -9.24 -16.94 14.05
CA ARG A 172 -8.22 -17.28 15.06
C ARG A 172 -7.12 -16.21 15.07
N LEU A 173 -6.44 -16.02 16.19
CA LEU A 173 -5.38 -15.03 16.32
C LEU A 173 -4.03 -15.72 16.10
N SER A 174 -3.18 -15.20 15.22
CA SER A 174 -1.80 -15.65 15.09
C SER A 174 -0.90 -14.67 15.82
N LEU A 175 -0.07 -15.18 16.71
CA LEU A 175 0.92 -14.42 17.46
C LEU A 175 2.30 -14.85 17.01
N GLU A 176 3.20 -13.88 16.87
CA GLU A 176 4.60 -14.11 16.58
C GLU A 176 5.49 -13.42 17.59
N LEU A 177 6.46 -14.16 18.09
CA LEU A 177 7.56 -13.62 18.85
C LEU A 177 8.73 -13.35 17.90
N ARG A 178 9.17 -12.10 17.82
CA ARG A 178 10.30 -11.65 17.01
C ARG A 178 11.49 -11.25 17.87
N ASP A 179 12.68 -11.44 17.33
CA ASP A 179 13.93 -10.98 17.93
C ASP A 179 14.25 -9.51 17.58
N GLU A 180 15.41 -9.03 18.00
CA GLU A 180 15.89 -7.66 17.71
C GLU A 180 16.06 -7.36 16.22
N HIS A 181 16.27 -8.39 15.40
CA HIS A 181 16.43 -8.26 13.95
C HIS A 181 15.09 -8.35 13.22
N GLY A 182 13.97 -8.46 13.95
CA GLY A 182 12.64 -8.64 13.40
C GLY A 182 12.38 -10.04 12.85
N GLN A 183 13.25 -11.02 13.12
CA GLN A 183 13.05 -12.41 12.71
C GLN A 183 12.09 -13.11 13.66
N THR A 184 11.15 -13.87 13.09
CA THR A 184 10.18 -14.65 13.89
C THR A 184 10.88 -15.83 14.56
N VAL A 185 11.08 -15.74 15.87
CA VAL A 185 11.64 -16.78 16.73
C VAL A 185 10.61 -17.88 17.00
N TYR A 186 9.35 -17.49 17.20
CA TYR A 186 8.27 -18.43 17.48
C TYR A 186 6.93 -17.91 16.95
N ARG A 187 6.07 -18.82 16.49
CA ARG A 187 4.71 -18.50 16.04
C ARG A 187 3.73 -19.47 16.69
N TRP A 188 2.68 -18.94 17.29
CA TRP A 188 1.57 -19.74 17.80
C TRP A 188 0.23 -19.14 17.40
N THR A 189 -0.82 -19.95 17.51
CA THR A 189 -2.18 -19.54 17.20
C THR A 189 -3.02 -19.66 18.46
N ALA A 190 -3.72 -18.58 18.80
CA ALA A 190 -4.71 -18.56 19.86
C ALA A 190 -6.12 -18.66 19.26
N GLU A 191 -7.04 -19.23 20.03
CA GLU A 191 -8.43 -19.31 19.61
C GLU A 191 -9.08 -17.93 19.57
N ALA A 192 -10.07 -17.78 18.69
CA ALA A 192 -10.83 -16.55 18.62
C ALA A 192 -11.65 -16.40 19.93
N PRO A 193 -11.73 -15.20 20.53
CA PRO A 193 -12.49 -15.00 21.76
C PRO A 193 -13.99 -15.20 21.55
N ARG A 194 -14.47 -15.03 20.30
CA ARG A 194 -15.83 -15.32 19.84
C ARG A 194 -15.82 -15.71 18.37
N ASP A 195 -16.84 -16.43 17.91
CA ASP A 195 -16.99 -16.78 16.50
C ASP A 195 -17.39 -15.59 15.63
N ARG A 196 -18.16 -14.65 16.19
CA ARG A 196 -18.69 -13.47 15.52
C ARG A 196 -18.79 -12.29 16.49
N LEU A 197 -18.54 -11.09 15.98
CA LEU A 197 -18.79 -9.82 16.67
C LEU A 197 -19.86 -9.04 15.95
N GLU A 198 -20.84 -8.56 16.71
CA GLU A 198 -21.85 -7.62 16.25
C GLU A 198 -21.24 -6.22 16.01
N PRO A 199 -21.93 -5.32 15.30
CA PRO A 199 -21.45 -3.96 15.07
C PRO A 199 -21.13 -3.24 16.38
N GLU A 200 -19.96 -2.59 16.45
CA GLU A 200 -19.43 -1.91 17.64
C GLU A 200 -19.20 -2.81 18.88
N GLU A 201 -19.36 -4.13 18.75
CA GLU A 201 -19.08 -5.07 19.82
C GLU A 201 -17.56 -5.22 20.06
N SER A 202 -17.20 -5.53 21.30
CA SER A 202 -15.82 -5.84 21.69
C SER A 202 -15.75 -7.17 22.42
N ALA A 203 -14.71 -7.96 22.12
CA ALA A 203 -14.39 -9.17 22.86
C ALA A 203 -12.92 -9.17 23.31
N ARG A 204 -12.72 -9.48 24.59
CA ARG A 204 -11.39 -9.60 25.18
C ARG A 204 -10.77 -10.94 24.81
N PHE A 205 -9.53 -10.92 24.34
CA PHE A 205 -8.73 -12.13 24.13
C PHE A 205 -7.56 -12.17 25.11
N ARG A 206 -7.13 -13.39 25.43
CA ARG A 206 -5.95 -13.68 26.23
C ARG A 206 -5.23 -14.86 25.61
N ALA A 207 -3.97 -14.66 25.26
CA ALA A 207 -3.10 -15.68 24.71
C ALA A 207 -1.88 -15.84 25.63
N GLU A 208 -1.53 -17.08 25.94
CA GLU A 208 -0.38 -17.39 26.79
C GLU A 208 0.60 -18.25 26.03
N LEU A 209 1.88 -17.92 26.15
CA LEU A 209 2.99 -18.74 25.67
C LEU A 209 3.77 -19.25 26.88
N PRO A 210 3.69 -20.56 27.19
CA PRO A 210 4.59 -21.17 28.17
C PRO A 210 6.03 -21.12 27.67
N GLU A 211 6.98 -20.97 28.59
CA GLU A 211 8.43 -20.98 28.32
C GLU A 211 8.81 -19.99 27.20
N ALA A 212 8.54 -18.70 27.44
CA ALA A 212 8.81 -17.67 26.44
C ALA A 212 10.32 -17.61 26.13
N PRO A 213 10.72 -17.76 24.85
CA PRO A 213 12.13 -17.68 24.47
C PRO A 213 12.77 -16.35 24.87
N ALA A 214 13.93 -16.40 25.54
CA ALA A 214 14.67 -15.20 25.99
C ALA A 214 15.08 -14.25 24.84
N LYS A 215 15.13 -14.76 23.60
CA LYS A 215 15.46 -13.98 22.40
C LYS A 215 14.30 -13.11 21.90
N GLY A 216 13.09 -13.28 22.42
CA GLY A 216 11.91 -12.54 21.99
C GLY A 216 11.89 -11.10 22.55
N ARG A 217 11.88 -10.10 21.67
CA ARG A 217 11.82 -8.67 22.03
C ARG A 217 10.55 -7.98 21.55
N GLU A 218 9.85 -8.56 20.60
CA GLU A 218 8.63 -7.99 20.04
C GLU A 218 7.58 -9.08 19.83
N VAL A 219 6.33 -8.78 20.18
CA VAL A 219 5.19 -9.66 19.94
C VAL A 219 4.29 -9.02 18.91
N LEU A 220 4.11 -9.70 17.77
CA LEU A 220 3.20 -9.30 16.73
C LEU A 220 1.89 -10.09 16.85
N VAL A 221 0.78 -9.39 16.98
CA VAL A 221 -0.56 -9.98 16.96
C VAL A 221 -1.20 -9.71 15.60
N ARG A 222 -1.74 -10.76 14.98
CA ARG A 222 -2.49 -10.65 13.74
C ARG A 222 -3.73 -11.53 13.78
N PHE A 223 -4.72 -11.23 12.95
CA PHE A 223 -5.72 -12.24 12.61
C PHE A 223 -5.04 -13.32 11.75
N ALA A 224 -5.22 -14.58 12.12
CA ALA A 224 -4.81 -15.70 11.31
C ALA A 224 -5.51 -15.57 9.96
N ALA A 225 -4.71 -15.44 8.92
CA ALA A 225 -5.20 -15.44 7.57
C ALA A 225 -5.84 -16.82 7.32
N VAL A 226 -7.14 -16.85 7.07
CA VAL A 226 -7.59 -17.62 5.91
C VAL A 226 -7.16 -16.73 4.73
N ASP A 227 -5.97 -16.98 4.18
CA ASP A 227 -5.29 -16.24 3.10
C ASP A 227 -5.78 -14.81 2.84
N SER A 228 -5.33 -13.83 3.63
CA SER A 228 -5.41 -12.38 3.34
C SER A 228 -4.68 -11.61 4.44
N GLY A 229 -3.41 -11.29 4.18
CA GLY A 229 -2.54 -10.52 5.08
C GLY A 229 -2.82 -9.02 5.01
N ASP A 230 -3.31 -8.44 6.11
CA ASP A 230 -3.02 -7.08 6.55
C ASP A 230 -3.86 -6.77 7.80
N SER A 231 -3.34 -7.03 8.99
CA SER A 231 -3.88 -6.60 10.29
C SER A 231 -2.87 -6.89 11.41
N ALA A 232 -1.60 -6.56 11.22
CA ALA A 232 -0.57 -6.85 12.19
C ALA A 232 -0.39 -5.66 13.16
N VAL A 233 -0.53 -5.90 14.46
CA VAL A 233 -0.21 -4.94 15.53
C VAL A 233 1.04 -5.43 16.24
N SER A 234 2.07 -4.59 16.27
CA SER A 234 3.36 -4.90 16.88
C SER A 234 3.45 -4.28 18.27
N LEU A 235 3.78 -5.10 19.26
CA LEU A 235 3.99 -4.68 20.64
C LEU A 235 5.42 -4.98 21.05
N ARG A 236 6.10 -3.99 21.65
CA ARG A 236 7.41 -4.20 22.26
C ARG A 236 7.25 -5.07 23.51
N ALA A 237 7.96 -6.18 23.59
CA ALA A 237 7.95 -7.06 24.75
C ALA A 237 8.57 -6.34 25.97
N PRO A 238 8.12 -6.64 27.20
CA PRO A 238 8.72 -6.06 28.39
C PRO A 238 10.19 -6.50 28.49
N MET A 239 11.10 -5.53 28.54
CA MET A 239 12.51 -5.81 28.78
C MET A 239 12.68 -6.17 30.26
N ASN A 240 13.21 -7.36 30.55
CA ASN A 240 13.65 -7.71 31.89
C ASN A 240 14.79 -6.77 32.30
N ALA A 241 14.70 -6.20 33.50
CA ALA A 241 15.61 -5.17 34.02
C ALA A 241 17.07 -5.64 34.22
N HIS A 242 17.38 -6.91 33.95
CA HIS A 242 18.71 -7.49 34.17
C HIS A 242 19.71 -7.32 33.02
N ASP A 243 19.29 -6.78 31.87
CA ASP A 243 20.13 -6.70 30.66
C ASP A 243 20.71 -5.29 30.41
N ARG A 244 20.82 -4.46 31.46
CA ARG A 244 21.22 -3.05 31.34
C ARG A 244 22.70 -2.76 31.61
N ASP A 245 23.49 -3.75 32.03
CA ASP A 245 24.88 -3.57 32.50
C ASP A 245 25.90 -4.50 31.79
N ARG A 246 25.72 -4.79 30.49
CA ARG A 246 26.74 -5.50 29.70
C ARG A 246 26.85 -4.95 28.30
#